data_AF-A0A529XLI8-F1
#
_entry.id   AF-A0A529XLI8-F1
#
_cell.length_a   1.000
_cell.length_b   1.000
_cell.length_c   1.000
_cell.angle_alpha   90.00
_cell.angle_beta   90.00
_cell.angle_gamma   90.00
#
_symmetry.space_group_name_H-M   'P 1'
#
loop_
_entity.id
_entity.type
_entity.pdbx_description
1 polymer ?
#
loop_
_entity_poly.entity_id
_entity_poly.type
_entity_poly.pdbx_seq_one_letter_code
_entity_poly.pdbx_strand_id
1 'polypeptide(L)'
;MTEWLTREQALERLNVRPQTLYAYVSRGRVGMRPDDADPRRSQYRADDIAALATRRDRGRSPRAIAESAIAWGEPAIATSISTVLH
;
A
#
# COMPACT_ATOMS: atom_id res chain seq x y z
N MET A 1 15.61 -14.93 3.81
CA MET A 1 16.10 -14.52 2.47
C MET A 1 15.34 -13.26 2.12
N THR A 2 16.04 -12.16 1.82
CA THR A 2 15.35 -10.91 1.45
C THR A 2 14.81 -11.07 0.03
N GLU A 3 13.54 -11.46 -0.09
CA GLU A 3 12.83 -11.54 -1.36
C GLU A 3 12.46 -10.12 -1.81
N TRP A 4 12.66 -9.84 -3.09
CA TRP A 4 12.35 -8.56 -3.71
C TRP A 4 11.32 -8.78 -4.81
N LEU A 5 10.29 -7.94 -4.82
CA LEU A 5 9.13 -8.05 -5.70
C LEU A 5 9.16 -6.97 -6.75
N THR A 6 8.71 -7.29 -7.95
CA THR A 6 8.41 -6.26 -8.95
C THR A 6 7.22 -5.41 -8.49
N ARG A 7 7.04 -4.27 -9.14
CA ARG A 7 5.85 -3.42 -8.95
C ARG A 7 4.56 -4.22 -9.07
N GLU A 8 4.45 -5.06 -10.10
CA GLU A 8 3.23 -5.83 -10.39
C GLU A 8 2.93 -6.83 -9.26
N GLN A 9 3.94 -7.57 -8.83
CA GLN A 9 3.83 -8.52 -7.71
C GLN A 9 3.45 -7.83 -6.40
N ALA A 10 4.02 -6.65 -6.12
CA ALA A 10 3.68 -5.87 -4.94
C ALA A 10 2.22 -5.39 -4.96
N LEU A 11 1.72 -4.97 -6.14
CA LEU A 11 0.33 -4.55 -6.30
C LEU A 11 -0.65 -5.70 -6.17
N GLU A 12 -0.31 -6.86 -6.73
CA GLU A 12 -1.11 -8.08 -6.61
C GLU A 12 -1.21 -8.55 -5.15
N ARG A 13 -0.08 -8.61 -4.44
CA ARG A 13 -0.06 -9.02 -3.02
C ARG A 13 -0.80 -8.04 -2.10
N LEU A 14 -0.70 -6.73 -2.36
CA LEU A 14 -1.41 -5.72 -1.57
C LEU A 14 -2.87 -5.53 -1.99
N ASN A 15 -3.22 -5.90 -3.23
CA ASN A 15 -4.47 -5.54 -3.90
C ASN A 15 -4.79 -4.04 -3.77
N VAL A 16 -3.88 -3.20 -4.25
CA VAL A 16 -3.97 -1.73 -4.22
C VAL A 16 -3.61 -1.12 -5.57
N ARG A 17 -3.90 0.17 -5.73
CA ARG A 17 -3.48 0.95 -6.91
C ARG A 17 -1.98 1.30 -6.83
N PRO A 18 -1.30 1.50 -7.99
CA PRO A 18 0.09 1.96 -8.05
C PRO A 18 0.38 3.19 -7.19
N GLN A 19 -0.56 4.13 -7.16
CA GLN A 19 -0.47 5.36 -6.37
C GLN A 19 -0.29 5.07 -4.88
N THR A 20 -1.04 4.11 -4.33
CA THR A 20 -0.97 3.71 -2.92
C THR A 20 0.37 3.04 -2.60
N LEU A 21 0.87 2.17 -3.50
CA LEU A 21 2.19 1.54 -3.35
C LEU A 21 3.29 2.61 -3.30
N TYR A 22 3.27 3.58 -4.21
CA TYR A 22 4.23 4.69 -4.20
C TYR A 22 4.10 5.56 -2.94
N ALA A 23 2.89 5.74 -2.44
CA ALA A 23 2.66 6.45 -1.19
C ALA A 23 3.29 5.73 0.02
N TYR A 24 3.32 4.39 0.03
CA TYR A 24 4.01 3.63 1.08
C TYR A 24 5.53 3.73 0.96
N VAL A 25 6.04 3.67 -0.26
CA VAL A 25 7.48 3.77 -0.55
C VAL A 25 8.01 5.16 -0.22
N SER A 26 7.31 6.21 -0.68
CA SER A 26 7.66 7.61 -0.40
C SER A 26 7.64 7.93 1.09
N ARG A 27 6.75 7.28 1.86
CA ARG A 27 6.71 7.38 3.33
C ARG A 27 7.68 6.44 4.05
N GLY A 28 8.55 5.73 3.33
CA GLY A 28 9.54 4.80 3.91
C GLY A 28 8.94 3.54 4.57
N ARG A 29 7.68 3.20 4.26
CA ARG A 29 7.00 2.01 4.81
C ARG A 29 7.32 0.73 4.05
N VAL A 30 7.79 0.85 2.81
CA VAL A 30 8.23 -0.26 1.96
C VAL A 30 9.61 0.08 1.45
N GLY A 31 10.58 -0.79 1.71
CA GLY A 31 11.91 -0.70 1.12
C GLY A 31 11.83 -0.85 -0.39
N MET A 32 12.45 0.08 -1.10
CA MET A 32 12.56 0.09 -2.56
C MET A 32 14.02 0.12 -2.96
N ARG A 33 14.37 -0.64 -3.99
CA ARG A 33 15.69 -0.60 -4.63
C ARG A 33 15.54 -0.58 -6.15
N PRO A 34 16.48 0.05 -6.87
CA PRO A 34 16.58 -0.15 -8.31
C PRO A 34 16.85 -1.63 -8.62
N ASP A 35 16.31 -2.11 -9.73
CA ASP A 35 16.59 -3.45 -10.24
C ASP A 35 18.00 -3.49 -10.85
N ASP A 36 18.80 -4.50 -10.48
CA ASP A 36 20.17 -4.65 -10.97
C ASP A 36 20.25 -4.93 -12.48
N ALA A 37 19.19 -5.51 -13.07
CA ALA A 37 19.11 -5.82 -14.50
C ALA A 37 18.53 -4.66 -15.33
N ASP A 38 17.69 -3.81 -14.74
CA ASP A 38 17.12 -2.64 -15.42
C ASP A 38 16.89 -1.47 -14.44
N PRO A 39 17.75 -0.42 -14.44
CA PRO A 39 17.61 0.70 -13.52
C PRO A 39 16.32 1.52 -13.73
N ARG A 40 15.56 1.29 -14.81
CA ARG A 40 14.21 1.87 -15.00
C ARG A 40 13.14 1.16 -14.19
N ARG A 41 13.44 -0.02 -13.64
CA ARG A 41 12.55 -0.82 -12.80
C ARG A 41 12.98 -0.72 -11.35
N SER A 42 12.00 -0.75 -10.47
CA SER A 42 12.22 -0.75 -9.03
C SER A 42 11.62 -2.01 -8.44
N GLN A 43 12.36 -2.60 -7.51
CA GLN A 43 11.95 -3.74 -6.73
C GLN A 43 11.58 -3.30 -5.31
N TYR A 44 10.63 -4.00 -4.71
CA TYR A 44 10.03 -3.71 -3.42
C TYR A 44 10.26 -4.87 -2.47
N ARG A 45 10.59 -4.57 -1.21
CA ARG A 45 10.92 -5.62 -0.24
C ARG A 45 9.67 -6.44 0.12
N ALA A 46 9.74 -7.75 -0.09
CA ALA A 46 8.59 -8.65 0.11
C ALA A 46 8.10 -8.66 1.57
N ASP A 47 9.02 -8.61 2.54
CA ASP A 47 8.68 -8.54 3.97
C ASP A 47 7.82 -7.34 4.33
N ASP A 48 8.14 -6.16 3.80
CA ASP A 48 7.38 -4.94 4.07
C ASP A 48 5.97 -5.02 3.45
N ILE A 49 5.89 -5.56 2.23
CA ILE A 49 4.63 -5.80 1.52
C ILE A 49 3.75 -6.78 2.32
N ALA A 50 4.31 -7.89 2.80
CA ALA A 50 3.59 -8.89 3.60
C ALA A 50 3.12 -8.31 4.95
N ALA A 51 3.97 -7.52 5.62
CA ALA A 51 3.63 -6.84 6.86
C ALA A 51 2.49 -5.84 6.65
N LEU A 52 2.49 -5.09 5.56
CA LEU A 52 1.40 -4.17 5.21
C LEU A 52 0.09 -4.90 4.90
N ALA A 53 0.13 -5.98 4.10
CA ALA A 53 -1.03 -6.81 3.81
C ALA A 53 -1.67 -7.34 5.10
N THR A 54 -0.83 -7.87 6.00
CA THR A 54 -1.27 -8.41 7.30
C THR A 54 -1.85 -7.33 8.21
N ARG A 55 -1.24 -6.14 8.26
CA ARG A 55 -1.76 -5.00 9.05
C ARG A 55 -3.10 -4.51 8.51
N ARG A 56 -3.28 -4.48 7.19
CA ARG A 56 -4.52 -4.07 6.54
C ARG A 56 -5.65 -5.05 6.80
N ASP A 57 -5.35 -6.34 6.77
CA ASP A 57 -6.32 -7.40 7.11
C ASP A 57 -6.83 -7.23 8.55
N ARG A 58 -5.93 -6.95 9.50
CA ARG A 58 -6.27 -6.66 10.90
C ARG A 58 -6.93 -5.29 11.12
N GLY A 59 -6.51 -4.27 10.36
CA GLY A 59 -6.95 -2.87 10.44
C GLY A 59 -8.25 -2.55 9.70
N ARG A 60 -8.81 -3.50 8.94
CA ARG A 60 -10.20 -3.42 8.46
C ARG A 60 -11.21 -3.56 9.61
N SER A 61 -10.75 -3.86 10.84
CA SER A 61 -11.51 -3.55 12.06
C SER A 61 -11.77 -2.03 12.13
N PRO A 62 -13.04 -1.56 12.22
CA PRO A 62 -13.45 -0.15 12.08
C PRO A 62 -12.67 0.91 12.88
N ARG A 63 -11.90 0.47 13.88
CA ARG A 63 -11.12 1.31 14.79
C ARG A 63 -9.88 1.97 14.15
N ALA A 64 -9.29 1.40 13.10
CA ALA A 64 -8.05 1.92 12.50
C ALA A 64 -8.27 3.04 11.45
N ILE A 65 -9.51 3.24 11.00
CA ILE A 65 -9.85 4.25 9.98
C ILE A 65 -9.85 5.67 10.59
N ALA A 66 -10.15 5.79 11.89
CA ALA A 66 -10.22 7.08 12.59
C ALA A 66 -8.85 7.77 12.77
N GLU A 67 -7.75 6.99 12.92
CA GLU A 67 -6.42 7.58 13.17
C GLU A 67 -5.73 8.09 11.89
N SER A 68 -6.12 7.58 10.72
CA SER A 68 -5.48 7.97 9.45
C SER A 68 -6.09 9.21 8.78
N ALA A 69 -7.24 9.69 9.28
CA ALA A 69 -7.96 10.83 8.71
C ALA A 69 -7.32 12.20 8.99
N ILE A 70 -6.39 12.30 9.95
CA ILE A 70 -5.86 13.60 10.41
C ILE A 70 -4.70 14.13 9.55
N ALA A 71 -4.08 13.33 8.69
CA ALA A 71 -2.80 13.73 8.09
C ALA A 71 -2.85 14.27 6.65
N TRP A 72 -3.74 13.82 5.76
CA TRP A 72 -3.65 14.22 4.34
C TRP A 72 -5.02 14.19 3.65
N GLY A 73 -5.37 15.31 3.01
CA GLY A 73 -6.67 15.59 2.40
C GLY A 73 -7.19 14.51 1.44
N GLU A 74 -8.52 14.34 1.53
CA GLU A 74 -9.44 13.63 0.64
C GLU A 74 -9.04 12.22 0.17
N PRO A 75 -9.57 11.16 0.80
CA PRO A 75 -9.44 9.81 0.29
C PRO A 75 -10.39 9.60 -0.90
N ALA A 76 -9.87 9.65 -2.12
CA ALA A 76 -10.56 9.13 -3.31
C ALA A 76 -10.59 7.58 -3.27
N ILE A 77 -11.40 7.03 -2.38
CA ILE A 77 -11.70 5.61 -2.35
C ILE A 77 -12.90 5.37 -3.25
N ALA A 78 -12.65 4.70 -4.38
CA ALA A 78 -13.69 4.01 -5.13
C ALA A 78 -14.18 2.82 -4.28
N THR A 79 -15.08 3.06 -3.34
CA THR A 79 -15.90 2.04 -2.71
C THR A 79 -17.32 2.55 -2.67
N SER A 80 -18.21 1.82 -3.33
CA SER A 80 -19.65 1.93 -3.16
C SER A 80 -20.01 1.86 -1.68
N ILE A 81 -20.27 3.01 -1.06
CA ILE A 81 -21.06 3.10 0.18
C ILE A 81 -22.08 4.20 -0.07
N SER A 82 -23.22 3.79 -0.62
CA SER A 82 -24.44 4.59 -0.68
C SER A 82 -25.14 4.43 0.66
N THR A 83 -25.28 5.55 1.39
CA THR A 83 -26.54 6.08 1.91
C THR A 83 -26.20 7.18 2.92
N VAL A 84 -26.47 8.42 2.52
CA VAL A 84 -26.73 9.52 3.44
C VAL A 84 -28.25 9.66 3.45
N LEU A 85 -28.89 9.31 4.56
CA LEU A 85 -30.26 9.73 4.83
C LEU A 85 -30.20 11.18 5.30
N HIS A 86 -30.94 12.04 4.59
CA HIS A 86 -31.27 13.39 5.01
C HIS A 86 -32.38 13.36 6.06
#